data_AF-A0A1F6NTG5-F1
#
_entry.id   AF-A0A1F6NTG5-F1
#
_cell.length_a   1.000
_cell.length_b   1.000
_cell.length_c   1.000
_cell.angle_alpha   90.00
_cell.angle_beta   90.00
_cell.angle_gamma   90.00
#
_symmetry.space_group_name_H-M   'P 1'
#
loop_
_entity.id
_entity.type
_entity.pdbx_description
1 polymer ?
#
loop_
_entity_poly.entity_id
_entity_poly.type
_entity_poly.pdbx_seq_one_letter_code
_entity_poly.pdbx_strand_id
1 'polypeptide(L)'
;MEIIFLYTVCLFLFIPYYLFLEEFQLDKSSYQWYFFFPFMIFYAIYSLNTRNKITDEEKINPRKRHIIHWVLFGLIVIFMQLQPSDLSKLQSVDLSFFVFSLFLADSYWDFKKISLFK
;
A
#
# COMPACT_ATOMS: atom_id res chain seq x y z
N MET A 1 -10.84 3.77 5.46
CA MET A 1 -10.84 4.81 4.41
C MET A 1 -9.53 5.57 4.45
N GLU A 2 -9.16 6.18 5.58
CA GLU A 2 -7.92 6.98 5.74
C GLU A 2 -6.63 6.25 5.33
N ILE A 3 -6.44 5.01 5.79
CA ILE A 3 -5.27 4.18 5.43
C ILE A 3 -5.15 4.01 3.90
N ILE A 4 -6.28 3.85 3.21
CA ILE A 4 -6.28 3.59 1.76
C ILE A 4 -6.09 4.88 0.97
N PHE A 5 -6.71 5.96 1.44
CA PHE A 5 -6.46 7.29 0.91
C PHE A 5 -4.96 7.64 0.99
N LEU A 6 -4.32 7.37 2.13
CA LEU A 6 -2.90 7.61 2.33
C LEU A 6 -2.02 6.82 1.33
N TYR A 7 -2.32 5.54 1.13
CA TYR A 7 -1.61 4.72 0.14
C TYR A 7 -1.84 5.22 -1.29
N THR A 8 -3.06 5.63 -1.62
CA THR A 8 -3.40 6.17 -2.95
C THR A 8 -2.62 7.45 -3.22
N VAL A 9 -2.61 8.39 -2.27
CA VAL A 9 -1.83 9.63 -2.37
C VAL A 9 -0.35 9.34 -2.60
N CYS A 10 0.21 8.32 -1.95
CA CYS A 10 1.59 7.89 -2.18
C CYS A 10 1.84 7.46 -3.63
N LEU A 11 1.00 6.61 -4.20
CA LEU A 11 1.16 6.22 -5.60
C LEU A 11 1.10 7.42 -6.54
N PHE A 12 0.18 8.36 -6.29
CA PHE A 12 0.10 9.59 -7.08
C PHE A 12 1.33 10.49 -6.92
N LEU A 13 1.95 10.55 -5.73
CA LEU A 13 3.19 11.27 -5.48
C LEU A 13 4.42 10.56 -6.06
N PHE A 14 4.36 9.23 -6.21
CA PHE A 14 5.44 8.46 -6.81
C PHE A 14 5.57 8.76 -8.31
N ILE A 15 4.47 9.02 -9.02
CA ILE A 15 4.48 9.34 -10.46
C ILE A 15 5.38 10.55 -10.77
N PRO A 16 5.17 11.77 -10.19
CA PRO A 16 6.04 12.91 -10.46
C PRO A 16 7.47 12.69 -9.94
N TYR A 17 7.66 11.96 -8.85
CA TYR A 17 8.99 11.56 -8.39
C TYR A 17 9.72 10.70 -9.43
N TYR A 18 9.02 9.74 -10.03
CA TYR A 18 9.55 8.86 -11.05
C TYR A 18 9.91 9.62 -12.34
N LEU A 19 9.07 10.56 -12.74
CA LEU A 19 9.35 11.48 -13.87
C LEU A 19 10.56 12.37 -13.59
N PHE A 20 10.73 12.85 -12.35
CA PHE A 20 11.92 13.60 -11.94
C PHE A 20 13.18 12.74 -12.08
N LEU A 21 13.18 11.49 -11.62
CA LEU A 21 14.35 10.61 -11.78
C LEU A 21 14.71 10.39 -13.26
N GLU A 22 13.71 10.34 -14.14
CA GLU A 22 13.91 10.23 -15.59
C GLU A 22 14.56 11.46 -16.19
N GLU A 23 14.06 12.66 -15.87
CA GLU A 23 14.60 13.93 -16.36
C GLU A 23 16.09 14.10 -15.99
N PHE A 24 16.47 13.68 -14.78
CA PHE A 24 17.84 13.78 -14.29
C PHE A 24 18.72 12.55 -14.61
N GLN A 25 18.22 11.60 -15.40
CA GLN A 25 18.90 10.34 -15.75
C GLN A 25 19.44 9.56 -14.53
N LEU A 26 18.71 9.60 -13.42
CA LEU A 26 19.06 8.90 -12.20
C LEU A 26 18.64 7.43 -12.28
N ASP A 27 19.37 6.55 -11.60
CA ASP A 27 19.02 5.13 -11.52
C ASP A 27 17.70 4.94 -10.76
N LYS A 28 16.63 4.69 -11.51
CA LYS A 28 15.29 4.49 -10.98
C LYS A 28 15.22 3.26 -10.05
N SER A 29 16.07 2.26 -10.27
CA SER A 29 16.07 1.02 -9.49
C SER A 29 16.54 1.24 -8.06
N SER A 30 17.60 2.03 -7.86
CA SER A 30 18.07 2.39 -6.52
C SER A 30 17.19 3.46 -5.90
N TYR A 31 16.81 4.48 -6.69
CA TYR A 31 16.17 5.66 -6.14
C TYR A 31 14.71 5.45 -5.72
N GLN A 32 13.99 4.49 -6.31
CA GLN A 32 12.64 4.12 -5.87
C GLN A 32 12.56 3.84 -4.35
N TRP A 33 13.64 3.33 -3.74
CA TRP A 33 13.68 3.02 -2.31
C TRP A 33 13.74 4.26 -1.42
N TYR A 34 14.39 5.35 -1.86
CA TYR A 34 14.42 6.60 -1.08
C TYR A 34 13.03 7.23 -0.94
N PHE A 35 12.14 6.97 -1.91
CA PHE A 35 10.75 7.41 -1.82
C PHE A 35 9.91 6.45 -0.97
N PHE A 36 9.96 5.15 -1.27
CA PHE A 36 9.05 4.19 -0.65
C PHE A 36 9.44 3.81 0.79
N PHE A 37 10.73 3.77 1.14
CA PHE A 37 11.14 3.32 2.47
C PHE A 37 10.65 4.25 3.59
N PRO A 38 10.85 5.58 3.52
CA PRO A 38 10.29 6.50 4.51
C PRO A 38 8.76 6.46 4.54
N PHE A 39 8.14 6.36 3.36
CA PHE A 39 6.69 6.28 3.26
C PHE A 39 6.14 5.02 3.92
N MET A 40 6.71 3.85 3.66
CA MET A 40 6.26 2.58 4.24
C MET A 40 6.38 2.58 5.78
N ILE A 41 7.46 3.16 6.32
CA ILE A 41 7.63 3.33 7.77
C ILE A 41 6.50 4.21 8.33
N PHE A 42 6.30 5.39 7.74
CA PHE A 42 5.24 6.30 8.16
C PHE A 42 3.86 5.65 8.07
N TYR A 43 3.59 4.98 6.95
CA TYR A 43 2.35 4.28 6.66
C TYR A 43 2.07 3.17 7.68
N ALA A 44 3.07 2.36 8.02
CA ALA A 44 2.94 1.29 9.01
C ALA A 44 2.63 1.86 10.40
N ILE A 45 3.39 2.87 10.85
CA ILE A 45 3.17 3.52 12.15
C ILE A 45 1.79 4.16 12.20
N TYR A 46 1.40 4.90 11.16
CA TYR A 46 0.08 5.54 11.07
C TYR A 46 -1.04 4.49 11.11
N SER A 47 -0.92 3.42 10.33
CA SER A 47 -1.91 2.34 10.29
C SER A 47 -2.07 1.65 11.65
N LEU A 48 -0.96 1.37 12.35
CA LEU A 48 -0.99 0.81 13.70
C LEU A 48 -1.63 1.76 14.72
N ASN A 49 -1.33 3.05 14.65
CA ASN A 49 -1.93 4.06 15.54
C ASN A 49 -3.43 4.21 15.29
N THR A 50 -3.85 4.27 14.02
CA THR A 50 -5.27 4.37 13.64
C THR A 50 -6.02 3.11 14.06
N ARG A 51 -5.41 1.92 13.91
CA ARG A 51 -5.98 0.66 14.38
C ARG A 51 -6.28 0.66 15.88
N ASN A 52 -5.39 1.22 16.71
CA ASN A 52 -5.56 1.25 18.16
C ASN A 52 -6.71 2.17 18.61
N LYS A 53 -7.16 3.09 17.76
CA LYS A 53 -8.27 4.02 18.04
C LYS A 53 -9.65 3.46 17.68
N ILE A 54 -9.71 2.44 16.84
CA ILE A 54 -10.98 1.84 16.39
C ILE A 54 -11.46 0.85 17.45
N THR A 55 -12.72 0.96 17.87
CA THR A 55 -13.37 -0.01 18.78
C THR A 55 -13.55 -1.36 18.09
N ASP A 56 -13.45 -2.44 18.88
CA ASP A 56 -13.50 -3.81 18.36
C ASP A 56 -14.81 -4.15 17.64
N GLU A 57 -15.92 -3.50 18.00
CA GLU A 57 -17.22 -3.66 17.36
C GLU A 57 -17.26 -3.09 15.94
N GLU A 58 -16.49 -2.04 15.65
CA GLU A 58 -16.42 -1.42 14.32
C GLU A 58 -15.45 -2.15 13.37
N LYS A 59 -14.49 -2.91 13.91
CA LYS A 59 -13.50 -3.66 13.12
C LYS A 59 -14.11 -4.82 12.35
N ILE A 60 -15.14 -5.46 12.90
CA ILE A 60 -15.63 -6.77 12.43
C ILE A 60 -16.85 -6.62 11.48
N ASN A 61 -17.34 -5.41 11.18
CA ASN A 61 -18.54 -5.26 10.34
C ASN A 61 -18.21 -5.34 8.84
N PRO A 62 -18.47 -6.48 8.16
CA PRO A 62 -18.07 -6.69 6.77
C PRO A 62 -18.96 -5.90 5.80
N ARG A 63 -20.14 -5.46 6.25
CA ARG A 63 -21.11 -4.73 5.42
C ARG A 63 -20.75 -3.25 5.22
N LYS A 64 -19.83 -2.69 6.01
CA LYS A 64 -19.44 -1.28 5.89
C LYS A 64 -18.36 -1.02 4.83
N ARG A 65 -17.66 -2.04 4.32
CA ARG A 65 -16.46 -1.86 3.48
C ARG A 65 -16.55 -2.69 2.20
N HIS A 66 -16.96 -2.06 1.10
CA HIS A 66 -17.04 -2.71 -0.21
C HIS A 66 -15.65 -3.13 -0.71
N ILE A 67 -15.40 -4.43 -0.81
CA ILE A 67 -14.10 -4.99 -1.21
C ILE A 67 -13.77 -4.80 -2.69
N ILE A 68 -14.79 -4.58 -3.53
CA ILE A 68 -14.68 -4.56 -5.00
C ILE A 68 -13.77 -3.42 -5.51
N HIS A 69 -13.85 -2.24 -4.88
CA HIS A 69 -12.98 -1.11 -5.24
C HIS A 69 -11.50 -1.42 -4.98
N TRP A 70 -11.20 -2.32 -4.02
CA TRP A 70 -9.84 -2.70 -3.66
C TRP A 70 -9.28 -3.77 -4.57
N VAL A 71 -10.11 -4.71 -5.02
CA VAL A 71 -9.73 -5.67 -6.06
C VAL A 71 -9.38 -4.93 -7.36
N LEU A 72 -10.19 -3.94 -7.75
CA LEU A 72 -9.92 -3.09 -8.91
C LEU A 72 -8.60 -2.31 -8.77
N PHE A 73 -8.32 -1.77 -7.57
CA PHE A 73 -7.06 -1.07 -7.32
C PHE A 73 -5.83 -1.99 -7.40
N GLY A 74 -5.91 -3.21 -6.84
CA GLY A 74 -4.86 -4.21 -7.00
C GLY A 74 -4.62 -4.60 -8.46
N LEU A 75 -5.69 -4.71 -9.25
CA LEU A 75 -5.59 -4.94 -10.70
C LEU A 75 -4.87 -3.79 -11.40
N ILE A 76 -5.12 -2.52 -11.04
CA ILE A 76 -4.42 -1.36 -11.60
C ILE A 76 -2.91 -1.46 -11.34
N VAL A 77 -2.50 -1.80 -10.11
CA VAL A 77 -1.08 -1.97 -9.77
C VAL A 77 -0.43 -3.07 -10.62
N ILE A 78 -1.11 -4.21 -10.79
CA ILE A 78 -0.63 -5.30 -11.66
C ILE A 78 -0.55 -4.83 -13.12
N PHE A 79 -1.54 -4.10 -13.62
CA PHE A 79 -1.53 -3.58 -14.99
C PHE A 79 -0.39 -2.58 -15.24
N MET A 80 -0.02 -1.75 -14.26
CA MET A 80 1.16 -0.88 -14.38
C MET A 80 2.46 -1.68 -14.56
N GLN A 81 2.53 -2.90 -14.04
CA GLN A 81 3.71 -3.77 -14.16
C GLN A 81 3.72 -4.60 -15.44
N LEU A 82 2.56 -4.82 -16.07
CA LEU A 82 2.44 -5.55 -17.32
C LEU A 82 2.75 -4.69 -18.56
N GLN A 83 2.95 -3.37 -18.41
CA GLN A 83 3.36 -2.52 -19.53
C GLN A 83 4.77 -2.89 -19.99
N PRO A 84 4.97 -3.18 -21.28
CA PRO A 84 6.27 -3.53 -21.84
C PRO A 84 7.14 -2.29 -21.82
N SER A 85 7.94 -2.17 -20.79
CA SER A 85 8.79 -1.02 -20.58
C SER A 85 10.07 -1.48 -19.90
N ASP A 86 11.20 -0.86 -20.27
CA ASP A 86 12.51 -1.01 -19.63
C ASP A 86 12.53 -0.45 -18.19
N LEU A 87 11.36 -0.36 -17.55
CA LEU A 87 11.23 -0.15 -16.12
C LEU A 87 11.88 -1.36 -15.43
N SER A 88 13.14 -1.20 -15.05
CA SER A 88 13.76 -2.00 -14.00
C SER A 88 12.71 -2.25 -12.92
N LYS A 89 12.36 -3.53 -12.72
CA LYS A 89 11.18 -3.95 -11.95
C LYS A 89 10.96 -3.03 -10.74
N LEU A 90 9.78 -2.43 -10.65
CA LEU A 90 9.37 -1.54 -9.56
C LEU A 90 9.15 -2.34 -8.26
N GLN A 91 10.21 -2.95 -7.74
CA GLN A 91 10.19 -3.81 -6.56
C GLN A 91 9.70 -3.09 -5.30
N SER A 92 9.91 -1.77 -5.22
CA SER A 92 9.41 -0.98 -4.09
C SER A 92 7.89 -0.84 -4.14
N VAL A 93 7.30 -0.73 -5.34
CA VAL A 93 5.85 -0.71 -5.53
C VAL A 93 5.27 -2.06 -5.11
N ASP A 94 5.88 -3.17 -5.55
CA ASP A 94 5.50 -4.53 -5.12
C ASP A 94 5.45 -4.68 -3.61
N LEU A 95 6.56 -4.33 -2.94
CA LEU A 95 6.66 -4.46 -1.49
C LEU A 95 5.67 -3.52 -0.79
N SER A 96 5.52 -2.29 -1.27
CA SER A 96 4.56 -1.34 -0.70
C SER A 96 3.13 -1.84 -0.81
N PHE A 97 2.79 -2.48 -1.94
CA PHE A 97 1.47 -3.04 -2.19
C PHE A 97 1.21 -4.26 -1.30
N PHE A 98 2.24 -5.09 -1.08
CA PHE A 98 2.18 -6.18 -0.13
C PHE A 98 1.91 -5.68 1.30
N VAL A 99 2.66 -4.67 1.76
CA VAL A 99 2.45 -4.05 3.08
C VAL A 99 1.05 -3.44 3.19
N PHE A 100 0.62 -2.69 2.18
CA PHE A 100 -0.74 -2.16 2.09
C PHE A 100 -1.78 -3.27 2.23
N SER A 101 -1.63 -4.35 1.48
CA SER A 101 -2.56 -5.48 1.47
C SER A 101 -2.64 -6.17 2.84
N LEU A 102 -1.52 -6.31 3.55
CA LEU A 102 -1.49 -6.85 4.92
C LEU A 102 -2.30 -5.97 5.89
N PHE A 103 -2.04 -4.66 5.90
CA PHE A 103 -2.77 -3.74 6.77
C PHE A 103 -4.25 -3.63 6.39
N LEU A 104 -4.56 -3.71 5.10
CA LEU A 104 -5.92 -3.76 4.63
C LEU A 104 -6.62 -5.02 5.12
N ALA A 105 -6.01 -6.19 4.98
CA ALA A 105 -6.55 -7.47 5.43
C ALA A 105 -6.74 -7.51 6.96
N ASP A 106 -5.78 -7.02 7.74
CA ASP A 106 -5.91 -6.89 9.21
C ASP A 106 -7.12 -6.03 9.59
N SER A 107 -7.43 -5.01 8.78
CA SER A 107 -8.60 -4.15 8.99
C SER A 107 -9.96 -4.85 8.78
N TYR A 108 -9.98 -6.05 8.17
CA TYR A 108 -11.18 -6.87 8.00
C TYR A 108 -11.23 -8.07 8.96
N TRP A 109 -10.09 -8.68 9.27
CA TRP A 109 -10.05 -9.96 10.00
C TRP A 109 -9.51 -9.90 11.43
N ASP A 110 -8.97 -8.75 11.88
CA ASP A 110 -8.33 -8.58 13.20
C ASP A 110 -7.40 -9.76 13.57
N PHE A 111 -6.17 -9.75 13.06
CA PHE A 111 -5.23 -10.85 13.27
C PHE A 111 -4.87 -11.08 14.75
N LYS A 112 -5.17 -10.13 15.65
CA LYS A 112 -4.96 -10.30 17.10
C LYS A 112 -5.89 -11.35 17.72
N LYS A 113 -7.07 -11.58 17.12
CA LYS A 113 -8.05 -12.56 17.60
C LYS A 113 -7.95 -13.92 16.91
N ILE A 114 -7.17 -14.00 15.84
CA ILE A 114 -6.90 -15.27 15.14
C ILE A 114 -5.86 -16.04 15.97
N SER A 115 -6.36 -16.79 16.96
CA SER A 115 -5.56 -17.80 17.64
C SER A 115 -5.40 -19.00 16.71
N LEU A 116 -4.19 -19.20 16.17
CA LEU A 116 -3.83 -20.41 15.41
C LEU A 116 -3.74 -21.66 16.28
N PHE A 117 -3.70 -21.48 17.60
CA PHE A 117 -3.71 -22.54 18.59
C PHE A 117 -4.91 -22.32 19.49
N LYS A 118 -5.96 -23.12 19.30
CA LYS A 118 -7.05 -23.26 20.25
C LYS A 118 -6.89 -24.58 20.98
#